data_AF-A0AAJ1RNE7-F1
#
_entry.id   AF-A0AAJ1RNE7-F1
#
_cell.length_a   1.000
_cell.length_b   1.000
_cell.length_c   1.000
_cell.angle_alpha   90.00
_cell.angle_beta   90.00
_cell.angle_gamma   90.00
#
_symmetry.space_group_name_H-M   'P 1'
#
loop_
_entity.id
_entity.type
_entity.pdbx_description
1 polymer ?
#
loop_
_entity_poly.entity_id
_entity_poly.type
_entity_poly.pdbx_seq_one_letter_code
_entity_poly.pdbx_strand_id
1 'polypeptide(L)' 'MGKTTSFVLGEHFERLINQQVGSGRYASASEVVRDALRVFEEQQTAIKRLNDAIEEGYSSGISDAFDWDELFEQTAAEA' A
#
# COMPACT_ATOMS: atom_id res chain seq x y z
N MET A 1 4.72 -22.81 9.16
CA MET A 1 3.43 -23.55 9.08
C MET A 1 2.30 -22.53 9.13
N GLY A 2 1.30 -22.63 8.26
CA GLY A 2 0.13 -21.73 8.29
C GLY A 2 -0.74 -22.01 9.52
N LYS A 3 -1.21 -20.95 10.19
CA LYS A 3 -2.17 -21.05 11.31
C LYS A 3 -3.59 -20.96 10.76
N THR A 4 -4.41 -21.99 10.97
CA THR A 4 -5.83 -21.95 10.65
C THR A 4 -6.54 -21.01 11.63
N THR A 5 -7.29 -20.05 11.09
CA THR A 5 -8.02 -19.05 11.88
C THR A 5 -9.48 -19.05 11.42
N SER A 6 -10.41 -19.09 12.38
CA SER A 6 -11.85 -18.98 12.13
C SER A 6 -12.34 -17.62 12.60
N PHE A 7 -13.18 -16.98 11.80
CA PHE A 7 -13.78 -15.67 12.10
C PHE A 7 -15.18 -15.61 11.48
N VAL A 8 -16.03 -14.76 12.05
CA VAL A 8 -17.39 -14.52 11.54
C VAL A 8 -17.34 -13.33 10.60
N LEU A 9 -17.93 -13.48 9.41
CA LEU A 9 -18.09 -12.40 8.46
C LEU A 9 -19.55 -11.91 8.47
N GLY A 10 -19.74 -10.63 8.17
CA GLY A 10 -21.07 -10.11 7.90
C GLY A 10 -21.59 -10.57 6.54
N GLU A 11 -22.91 -10.59 6.38
CA GLU A 11 -23.62 -11.03 5.16
C GLU A 11 -23.09 -10.39 3.87
N HIS A 12 -22.69 -9.11 3.94
CA HIS A 12 -22.09 -8.39 2.81
C HIS A 12 -20.83 -9.10 2.27
N PHE A 13 -19.90 -9.47 3.15
CA PHE A 13 -18.65 -10.11 2.75
C PHE A 13 -18.84 -11.57 2.34
N GLU A 14 -19.79 -12.27 2.97
CA GLU A 14 -20.15 -13.62 2.52
C GLU A 14 -20.68 -13.62 1.09
N ARG A 15 -21.58 -12.69 0.75
CA ARG A 15 -22.08 -12.53 -0.64
C ARG A 15 -20.95 -12.22 -1.61
N LEU A 16 -20.06 -11.29 -1.25
CA LEU A 16 -18.91 -10.94 -2.08
C LEU A 16 -18.01 -12.16 -2.34
N ILE A 17 -17.63 -12.89 -1.30
CA ILE A 17 -16.79 -14.08 -1.40
C ILE A 17 -17.47 -15.15 -2.27
N ASN A 18 -18.75 -15.41 -2.05
CA ASN A 18 -19.51 -16.39 -2.83
C ASN A 18 -19.60 -15.99 -4.31
N GLN A 19 -19.74 -14.70 -4.62
CA GLN A 19 -19.73 -14.21 -6.00
C GLN A 19 -18.36 -14.41 -6.66
N GLN A 20 -17.27 -14.09 -5.94
CA GLN A 20 -15.91 -14.25 -6.45
C GLN A 20 -15.56 -15.72 -6.71
N VAL A 21 -15.93 -16.62 -5.80
CA VAL A 21 -15.75 -18.07 -5.98
C VAL A 21 -16.68 -18.60 -7.08
N GLY A 22 -17.97 -18.21 -7.06
CA GLY A 22 -18.96 -18.65 -8.05
C GLY A 22 -18.66 -18.19 -9.48
N SER A 23 -17.94 -17.08 -9.64
CA SER A 23 -17.44 -16.62 -10.95
C SER A 23 -16.28 -17.46 -11.50
N GLY A 24 -15.69 -18.34 -10.69
CA GLY A 24 -14.51 -19.14 -11.04
C GLY A 24 -13.18 -18.38 -10.95
N ARG A 25 -13.18 -17.11 -10.51
CA ARG A 25 -11.95 -16.32 -10.33
C ARG A 25 -11.05 -16.86 -9.21
N TYR A 26 -11.65 -17.42 -8.17
CA TYR A 26 -10.93 -18.01 -7.04
C TYR A 26 -11.46 -19.41 -6.74
N ALA A 27 -10.58 -20.32 -6.31
CA ALA A 27 -10.93 -21.70 -6.00
C ALA A 27 -11.55 -21.87 -4.61
N SER A 28 -11.38 -20.90 -3.70
CA SER A 28 -11.92 -20.97 -2.33
C SER A 28 -12.06 -19.60 -1.68
N ALA A 29 -12.90 -19.53 -0.65
CA ALA A 29 -13.02 -18.36 0.23
C ALA A 29 -11.67 -17.96 0.85
N SER A 30 -10.86 -18.94 1.28
CA SER A 30 -9.53 -18.71 1.84
C SER A 30 -8.58 -18.03 0.85
N GLU A 31 -8.76 -18.27 -0.44
CA GLU A 31 -7.96 -17.61 -1.48
C GLU A 31 -8.37 -16.15 -1.66
N VAL A 32 -9.68 -15.87 -1.71
CA VAL A 32 -10.23 -14.51 -1.74
C VAL A 32 -9.73 -13.69 -0.55
N VAL A 33 -9.78 -14.26 0.65
CA VAL A 33 -9.35 -13.56 1.88
C VAL A 33 -7.84 -13.30 1.85
N ARG A 34 -7.02 -14.26 1.42
CA ARG A 34 -5.57 -14.04 1.29
C ARG A 34 -5.24 -12.95 0.29
N ASP A 35 -5.94 -12.91 -0.84
CA ASP A 35 -5.77 -11.89 -1.86
C ASP A 35 -6.13 -10.50 -1.34
N ALA A 36 -7.28 -10.39 -0.66
CA ALA A 36 -7.71 -9.15 -0.02
C ALA A 36 -6.71 -8.67 1.05
N LEU A 37 -6.19 -9.58 1.87
CA LEU A 37 -5.19 -9.24 2.89
C LEU A 37 -3.86 -8.78 2.30
N ARG A 38 -3.46 -9.31 1.13
CA ARG A 38 -2.25 -8.86 0.44
C ARG A 38 -2.37 -7.41 -0.02
N VAL A 39 -3.50 -7.07 -0.64
CA VAL A 39 -3.78 -5.68 -1.07
C VAL A 39 -3.84 -4.74 0.14
N PHE A 40 -4.44 -5.21 1.24
CA PHE A 40 -4.47 -4.44 2.49
C PHE A 40 -3.05 -4.19 3.03
N GLU A 41 -2.19 -5.22 3.08
CA GLU A 41 -0.80 -5.09 3.52
C GLU A 41 0.02 -4.13 2.64
N GLU A 42 -0.14 -4.22 1.32
CA GLU A 42 0.51 -3.30 0.37
C GLU A 42 0.11 -1.84 0.63
N GLN A 43 -1.18 -1.60 0.85
CA GLN A 43 -1.69 -0.27 1.16
C GLN A 43 -1.14 0.26 2.49
N GLN A 44 -1.13 -0.57 3.55
CA GLN A 44 -0.55 -0.18 4.85
C GLN A 44 0.94 0.13 4.73
N THR A 45 1.67 -0.67 3.94
CA THR A 45 3.10 -0.45 3.69
C THR A 45 3.34 0.86 2.96
N ALA A 46 2.53 1.19 1.95
CA ALA A 46 2.63 2.45 1.22
C ALA A 46 2.35 3.66 2.13
N ILE A 47 1.31 3.59 2.96
CA ILE A 47 0.98 4.64 3.93
C ILE A 47 2.13 4.84 4.92
N LYS A 48 2.69 3.75 5.44
CA LYS A 48 3.82 3.83 6.36
C LYS A 48 5.02 4.52 5.70
N ARG A 49 5.40 4.11 4.49
CA ARG A 49 6.51 4.73 3.75
C ARG A 49 6.29 6.23 3.51
N LEU A 50 5.07 6.63 3.17
CA LEU A 50 4.75 8.04 2.99
C LEU A 50 4.92 8.83 4.28
N ASN A 51 4.41 8.30 5.40
CA ASN A 51 4.54 8.97 6.71
C ASN A 51 6.02 9.06 7.13
N ASP A 52 6.78 7.98 6.96
CA ASP A 52 8.21 7.95 7.27
C ASP A 52 8.96 9.04 6.45
N ALA A 53 8.65 9.17 5.15
CA ALA A 53 9.26 10.20 4.28
C ALA A 53 8.85 11.63 4.66
N ILE A 54 7.62 11.85 5.12
CA ILE A 54 7.16 13.14 5.63
C ILE A 54 7.91 13.51 6.91
N GLU A 55 8.07 12.55 7.83
CA GLU A 55 8.80 12.76 9.08
C GLU A 55 10.28 13.03 8.83
N GLU A 56 10.90 12.32 7.87
CA GLU A 56 12.26 12.60 7.40
C GLU A 56 12.37 14.03 6.85
N GLY A 57 11.42 14.45 6.00
CA GLY A 57 11.36 15.81 5.47
C GLY A 57 11.28 16.86 6.57
N TYR A 58 10.39 16.69 7.55
CA TYR A 58 10.32 17.61 8.70
C TYR A 58 11.59 17.62 9.55
N SER A 59 12.24 16.47 9.70
CA SER A 59 13.48 16.33 10.47
C SER A 59 14.69 16.92 9.75
N SER A 60 14.62 17.07 8.42
CA SER A 60 15.69 17.66 7.59
C SER A 60 15.86 19.17 7.78
N GLY A 61 14.94 19.81 8.52
CA GLY A 61 14.95 21.24 8.80
C GLY A 61 14.05 22.04 7.86
N ILE A 62 14.11 23.37 7.99
CA ILE A 62 13.33 24.27 7.15
C ILE A 62 14.14 24.54 5.89
N SER A 63 13.53 24.29 4.72
CA SER A 63 14.14 24.68 3.45
C SER A 63 14.14 26.20 3.31
N ASP A 64 15.28 26.75 2.90
CA ASP A 64 15.36 28.12 2.40
C ASP A 64 14.64 28.26 1.05
N ALA A 65 14.56 29.50 0.53
CA ALA A 65 14.02 29.77 -0.80
C ALA A 65 14.76 28.93 -1.85
N PHE A 66 14.00 28.18 -2.65
CA PHE A 66 14.54 27.25 -3.64
C PHE A 66 14.55 27.88 -5.02
N ASP A 67 15.73 28.00 -5.63
CA ASP A 67 15.90 28.46 -7.01
C ASP A 67 15.98 27.27 -7.97
N TRP A 68 15.01 27.16 -8.87
CA TRP A 68 14.94 26.09 -9.84
C TRP A 68 15.97 26.25 -10.96
N ASP A 69 16.33 27.48 -11.33
CA ASP A 69 17.29 27.75 -12.40
C ASP A 69 18.70 27.36 -11.96
N GLU A 70 19.07 27.68 -10.71
CA GLU A 70 20.36 27.29 -10.10
C GLU A 70 20.53 25.76 -10.06
N LEU A 71 19.47 25.02 -9.71
CA LEU A 71 19.48 23.55 -9.69
C LEU A 71 19.72 22.96 -11.08
N PHE A 72 19.03 23.48 -12.11
CA PHE A 72 19.18 22.98 -13.48
C PHE A 72 20.57 23.27 -14.05
N GLU A 73 21.17 24.42 -13.72
CA GLU A 73 22.53 24.74 -14.12
C GLU A 73 23.57 23.84 -13.41
N GLN A 74 23.41 23.57 -12.11
CA GLN A 74 24.26 22.62 -11.38
C GLN A 74 24.20 21.21 -11.95
N THR A 75 22.99 20.69 -12.14
CA THR A 75 22.79 19.31 -12.64
C THR A 75 23.25 19.13 -14.09
N ALA A 76 23.21 20.19 -14.91
CA ALA A 76 23.77 20.19 -16.26
C ALA A 76 25.31 20.30 -16.27
N ALA A 77 25.92 20.93 -15.27
CA ALA A 77 27.37 21.05 -15.13
C ALA A 77 28.04 19.78 -14.56
N GLU A 78 27.28 18.91 -13.92
CA GLU A 78 27.74 17.62 -13.39
C GLU A 78 27.68 16.45 -14.41
N ALA A 79 27.14 16.68 -15.61
CA ALA A 79 27.03 15.70 -16.71
C ALA A 79 28.17 15.80 -17.73
#